data_AF-A0A7V2CP71-F1
#
_entry.id   AF-A0A7V2CP71-F1
#
_cell.length_a   1.000
_cell.length_b   1.000
_cell.length_c   1.000
_cell.angle_alpha   90.00
_cell.angle_beta   90.00
_cell.angle_gamma   90.00
#
_symmetry.space_group_name_H-M   'P 1'
#
loop_
_entity.id
_entity.type
_entity.pdbx_description
1 polymer ?
#
loop_
_entity_poly.entity_id
_entity_poly.type
_entity_poly.pdbx_seq_one_letter_code
_entity_poly.pdbx_strand_id
1 'polypeptide(L)'
;MDCPILSQTMISPKDALLLGVVVLLVTAAMASLRRRMRNRRSGSATGLLGGWSGLEQESAKRDLCELTVQLEELSRRIGAQIDTRFQKLETVIADADQRIASLEALLRAAKDIPALDVAAGDDRVCKGREASEAPAAWQKAGTTAPGAIPSREDPLRRRIHELSASGKTSVEIAQAVGRNPGEIELILALPR
;
A
#
# COMPACT_ATOMS: atom_id res chain seq x y z
N MET A 1 -16.12 -3.09 49.38
CA MET A 1 -15.75 -2.67 48.01
C MET A 1 -16.46 -3.62 47.09
N ASP A 2 -17.73 -3.34 46.91
CA ASP A 2 -18.72 -4.23 46.33
C ASP A 2 -19.06 -3.64 44.97
N CYS A 3 -18.80 -4.39 43.90
CA CYS A 3 -19.07 -3.96 42.53
C CYS A 3 -20.46 -4.46 42.11
N PRO A 4 -21.46 -3.57 41.95
CA PRO A 4 -22.74 -3.93 41.33
C PRO A 4 -22.64 -3.68 39.82
N ILE A 5 -22.06 -4.61 39.06
CA ILE A 5 -22.01 -4.54 37.58
C ILE A 5 -22.71 -5.75 36.93
N LEU A 6 -23.54 -6.49 37.69
CA LEU A 6 -24.25 -7.67 37.18
C LEU A 6 -25.77 -7.65 37.40
N SER A 7 -26.37 -6.50 37.69
CA SER A 7 -27.82 -6.40 37.84
C SER A 7 -28.44 -5.54 36.74
N GLN A 8 -29.26 -6.22 35.93
CA GLN A 8 -30.33 -5.69 35.06
C GLN A 8 -29.91 -5.16 33.69
N THR A 9 -29.54 -6.08 32.81
CA THR A 9 -30.09 -6.00 31.44
C THR A 9 -31.58 -6.35 31.55
N MET A 10 -32.47 -5.36 31.44
CA MET A 10 -33.89 -5.61 31.15
C MET A 10 -33.96 -6.24 29.76
N ILE A 11 -33.82 -7.56 29.69
CA ILE A 11 -33.98 -8.31 28.46
C ILE A 11 -35.46 -8.25 28.12
N SER A 12 -35.79 -7.45 27.11
CA SER A 12 -37.15 -7.41 26.57
C SER A 12 -37.59 -8.82 26.21
N PRO A 13 -38.86 -9.21 26.42
CA PRO A 13 -39.33 -10.56 26.10
C PRO A 13 -39.05 -10.95 24.64
N LYS A 14 -38.91 -9.97 23.73
CA LYS A 14 -38.50 -10.16 22.34
C LYS A 14 -37.02 -10.53 22.20
N ASP A 15 -36.14 -9.89 22.97
CA ASP A 15 -34.70 -10.13 22.94
C ASP A 15 -34.35 -11.49 23.56
N ALA A 16 -35.10 -11.90 24.60
CA ALA A 16 -34.98 -13.25 25.17
C ALA A 16 -35.33 -14.34 24.14
N LEU A 17 -36.38 -14.12 23.34
CA LEU A 17 -36.81 -15.06 22.30
C LEU A 17 -35.78 -15.12 21.16
N LEU A 18 -35.26 -13.97 20.71
CA LEU A 18 -34.22 -13.90 19.69
C LEU A 18 -32.94 -14.62 20.12
N LEU A 19 -32.46 -14.39 21.35
CA LEU A 19 -31.28 -15.07 21.89
C LEU A 19 -31.49 -16.59 21.98
N GLY A 20 -32.68 -17.03 22.41
CA GLY A 20 -33.05 -18.44 22.44
C GLY A 20 -32.98 -19.10 21.06
N VAL A 21 -33.52 -18.46 20.02
CA VAL A 21 -33.50 -18.98 18.65
C VAL A 21 -32.07 -19.04 18.09
N VAL A 22 -31.25 -18.02 18.34
CA VAL A 22 -29.84 -18.00 17.89
C VAL A 22 -29.04 -19.12 18.55
N VAL A 23 -29.18 -19.30 19.87
CA VAL A 23 -28.51 -20.39 20.60
C VAL A 23 -28.98 -21.75 20.09
N LEU A 24 -30.27 -21.91 19.80
CA LEU A 24 -30.82 -23.15 19.25
C LEU A 24 -30.31 -23.45 17.84
N LEU A 25 -30.19 -22.44 16.98
CA LEU A 25 -29.61 -22.61 15.64
C LEU A 25 -28.12 -22.96 15.69
N VAL A 26 -27.34 -22.30 16.55
CA VAL A 26 -25.90 -22.58 16.71
C VAL A 26 -25.68 -23.98 17.28
N THR A 27 -26.46 -24.38 18.29
CA THR A 27 -26.39 -25.72 18.86
C THR A 27 -26.85 -26.80 17.87
N ALA A 28 -27.90 -26.54 17.08
CA ALA A 28 -28.33 -27.45 16.01
C ALA A 28 -27.30 -27.55 14.87
N ALA A 29 -26.66 -26.45 14.49
CA ALA A 29 -25.57 -26.44 13.51
C ALA A 29 -24.35 -27.24 14.02
N MET A 30 -23.94 -27.02 15.26
CA MET A 30 -22.86 -27.80 15.90
C MET A 30 -23.23 -29.29 16.07
N ALA A 31 -24.46 -29.60 16.47
CA ALA A 31 -24.94 -30.96 16.63
C ALA A 31 -25.05 -31.69 15.29
N SER A 32 -25.48 -31.00 14.22
CA SER A 32 -25.56 -31.56 12.87
C SER A 32 -24.18 -31.79 12.27
N LEU A 33 -23.21 -30.89 12.47
CA LEU A 33 -21.81 -31.12 12.08
C LEU A 33 -21.21 -32.32 12.83
N ARG A 34 -21.42 -32.41 14.16
CA ARG A 34 -20.96 -33.54 14.97
C ARG A 34 -21.63 -34.85 14.57
N ARG A 35 -22.93 -34.84 14.31
CA ARG A 35 -23.66 -36.02 13.81
C ARG A 35 -23.16 -36.43 12.43
N ARG A 36 -22.87 -35.49 11.53
CA ARG A 36 -22.32 -35.77 10.21
C ARG A 36 -20.93 -36.39 10.29
N MET A 37 -20.09 -35.93 11.21
CA MET A 37 -18.78 -36.55 11.46
C MET A 37 -18.89 -37.94 12.11
N ARG A 38 -19.84 -38.14 13.03
CA ARG A 38 -20.05 -39.44 13.68
C ARG A 38 -20.64 -40.48 12.74
N ASN A 39 -21.55 -40.08 11.84
CA ASN A 39 -22.10 -40.97 10.81
C ASN A 39 -21.03 -41.39 9.79
N ARG A 40 -20.03 -40.52 9.52
CA ARG A 40 -18.87 -40.89 8.69
C ARG A 40 -17.97 -41.94 9.34
N ARG A 41 -17.89 -42.01 10.67
CA ARG A 41 -17.09 -43.03 11.37
C ARG A 41 -17.80 -44.38 11.51
N SER A 42 -19.14 -44.39 11.59
CA SER A 42 -19.93 -45.62 11.77
C SER A 42 -20.06 -46.50 10.52
N GLY A 43 -19.59 -46.06 9.35
CA GLY A 43 -19.66 -46.82 8.10
C GLY A 43 -18.40 -47.62 7.73
N SER A 44 -17.42 -47.78 8.63
CA SER A 44 -16.07 -48.30 8.28
C SER A 44 -15.86 -49.80 8.55
N ALA A 45 -16.90 -50.63 8.51
CA ALA A 45 -16.76 -52.08 8.64
C ALA A 45 -16.49 -52.82 7.31
N THR A 46 -16.18 -52.12 6.21
CA THR A 46 -15.97 -52.79 4.90
C THR A 46 -14.82 -52.17 4.08
N GLY A 47 -13.61 -52.19 4.65
CA GLY A 47 -12.43 -52.85 4.07
C GLY A 47 -11.80 -52.49 2.72
N LEU A 48 -12.36 -51.66 1.82
CA LEU A 48 -11.76 -51.49 0.46
C LEU A 48 -11.60 -50.05 -0.06
N LEU A 49 -11.99 -49.02 0.71
CA LEU A 49 -11.90 -47.61 0.27
C LEU A 49 -10.91 -46.74 1.06
N GLY A 50 -10.06 -47.34 1.90
CA GLY A 50 -9.04 -46.61 2.69
C GLY A 50 -7.83 -46.09 1.89
N GLY A 51 -7.70 -46.46 0.60
CA GLY A 51 -6.62 -45.98 -0.26
C GLY A 51 -6.78 -44.53 -0.74
N TRP A 52 -8.01 -44.00 -0.74
CA TRP A 52 -8.27 -42.68 -1.33
C TRP A 52 -7.79 -41.52 -0.46
N SER A 53 -7.85 -41.66 0.88
CA SER A 53 -7.28 -40.66 1.79
C SER A 53 -5.75 -40.63 1.80
N GLY A 54 -5.09 -41.73 1.43
CA GLY A 54 -3.63 -41.77 1.28
C GLY A 54 -3.16 -41.01 0.04
N LEU A 55 -3.90 -41.13 -1.08
CA LEU A 55 -3.61 -40.40 -2.32
C LEU A 55 -3.79 -38.88 -2.17
N GLU A 56 -4.83 -38.43 -1.46
CA GLU A 56 -5.04 -37.01 -1.13
C GLU A 56 -3.93 -36.46 -0.20
N GLN A 57 -3.42 -37.29 0.71
CA GLN A 57 -2.34 -36.89 1.60
C GLN A 57 -0.99 -36.81 0.87
N GLU A 58 -0.77 -37.67 -0.13
CA GLU A 58 0.42 -37.59 -0.97
C GLU A 58 0.40 -36.37 -1.90
N SER A 59 -0.75 -36.02 -2.48
CA SER A 59 -0.85 -34.81 -3.30
C SER A 59 -0.59 -33.56 -2.46
N ALA A 60 -1.19 -33.46 -1.26
CA ALA A 60 -0.94 -32.34 -0.35
C ALA A 60 0.54 -32.22 0.05
N LYS A 61 1.25 -33.34 0.23
CA LYS A 61 2.70 -33.32 0.49
C LYS A 61 3.50 -32.81 -0.71
N ARG A 62 3.13 -33.22 -1.93
CA ARG A 62 3.78 -32.73 -3.16
C ARG A 62 3.55 -31.23 -3.33
N ASP A 63 2.34 -30.75 -3.08
CA ASP A 63 2.00 -29.32 -3.17
C ASP A 63 2.81 -28.49 -2.15
N LEU A 64 2.99 -29.00 -0.93
CA LEU A 64 3.84 -28.33 0.07
C LEU A 64 5.31 -28.31 -0.35
N CYS A 65 5.83 -29.42 -0.88
CA CYS A 65 7.19 -29.44 -1.42
C CYS A 65 7.35 -28.45 -2.58
N GLU A 66 6.36 -28.35 -3.47
CA GLU A 66 6.34 -27.38 -4.55
C GLU A 66 6.32 -25.94 -4.02
N LEU A 67 5.43 -25.62 -3.08
CA LEU A 67 5.35 -24.30 -2.45
C LEU A 67 6.65 -23.92 -1.74
N THR A 68 7.33 -24.86 -1.08
CA THR A 68 8.63 -24.57 -0.43
C THR A 68 9.70 -24.20 -1.44
N VAL A 69 9.75 -24.90 -2.59
CA VAL A 69 10.69 -24.59 -3.67
C VAL A 69 10.35 -23.24 -4.30
N GLN A 70 9.07 -22.94 -4.53
CA GLN A 70 8.64 -21.64 -5.05
C GLN A 70 8.99 -20.48 -4.08
N LEU A 71 8.87 -20.70 -2.78
CA LEU A 71 9.20 -19.70 -1.76
C LEU A 71 10.72 -19.46 -1.69
N GLU A 72 11.52 -20.51 -1.83
CA GLU A 72 12.99 -20.41 -1.93
C GLU A 72 13.41 -19.63 -3.17
N GLU A 73 12.82 -19.94 -4.33
CA GLU A 73 13.10 -19.24 -5.59
C GLU A 73 12.67 -17.75 -5.52
N LEU A 74 11.51 -17.46 -4.94
CA LEU A 74 11.07 -16.09 -4.72
C LEU A 74 11.99 -15.33 -3.77
N SER A 75 12.41 -15.97 -2.67
CA SER A 75 13.37 -15.39 -1.73
C SER A 75 14.68 -15.04 -2.44
N ARG A 76 15.22 -15.96 -3.24
CA ARG A 76 16.44 -15.76 -4.02
C ARG A 76 16.29 -14.62 -5.03
N ARG A 77 15.16 -14.55 -5.73
CA ARG A 77 14.85 -13.48 -6.69
C ARG A 77 14.74 -12.11 -6.02
N ILE A 78 14.08 -12.05 -4.87
CA ILE A 78 13.94 -10.81 -4.09
C ILE A 78 15.32 -10.37 -3.57
N GLY A 79 16.14 -11.30 -3.08
CA GLY A 79 17.51 -11.02 -2.65
C GLY A 79 18.33 -10.34 -3.76
N ALA A 80 18.37 -10.93 -4.96
CA ALA A 80 19.09 -10.36 -6.09
C ALA A 80 18.57 -8.95 -6.49
N GLN A 81 17.26 -8.71 -6.39
CA GLN A 81 16.68 -7.38 -6.65
C GLN A 81 17.06 -6.35 -5.59
N ILE A 82 17.08 -6.74 -4.31
CA ILE A 82 17.50 -5.88 -3.21
C ILE A 82 18.97 -5.51 -3.39
N ASP A 83 19.84 -6.48 -3.68
CA ASP A 83 21.28 -6.24 -3.88
C ASP A 83 21.53 -5.24 -5.02
N THR A 84 20.83 -5.39 -6.14
CA THR A 84 20.94 -4.47 -7.28
C THR A 84 20.50 -3.05 -6.89
N ARG A 85 19.41 -2.93 -6.12
CA ARG A 85 18.92 -1.62 -5.66
C ARG A 85 19.86 -1.00 -4.63
N PHE A 86 20.44 -1.81 -3.76
CA PHE A 86 21.40 -1.37 -2.74
C PHE A 86 22.67 -0.82 -3.41
N GLN A 87 23.23 -1.55 -4.38
CA GLN A 87 24.37 -1.08 -5.15
C GLN A 87 24.06 0.24 -5.87
N LYS A 88 22.85 0.38 -6.44
CA LYS A 88 22.42 1.65 -7.04
C LYS A 88 22.34 2.78 -5.99
N LEU A 89 21.84 2.51 -4.80
CA LEU A 89 21.80 3.51 -3.73
C LEU A 89 23.21 3.91 -3.28
N GLU A 90 24.12 2.96 -3.11
CA GLU A 90 25.53 3.25 -2.79
C GLU A 90 26.17 4.15 -3.84
N THR A 91 25.94 3.89 -5.13
CA THR A 91 26.48 4.75 -6.20
C THR A 91 25.92 6.16 -6.18
N VAL A 92 24.63 6.32 -5.87
CA VAL A 92 23.98 7.65 -5.79
C VAL A 92 24.46 8.42 -4.57
N ILE A 93 24.66 7.74 -3.43
CA ILE A 93 25.21 8.35 -2.22
C ILE A 93 26.64 8.83 -2.50
N ALA A 94 27.48 8.00 -3.10
CA ALA A 94 28.85 8.38 -3.46
C ALA A 94 28.92 9.57 -4.42
N ASP A 95 28.04 9.64 -5.42
CA ASP A 95 27.94 10.79 -6.33
C ASP A 95 27.48 12.06 -5.59
N ALA A 96 26.51 11.95 -4.69
CA ALA A 96 26.05 13.06 -3.87
C ALA A 96 27.16 13.60 -2.97
N ASP A 97 27.91 12.72 -2.30
CA ASP A 97 29.03 13.10 -1.45
C ASP A 97 30.15 13.78 -2.25
N GLN A 98 30.47 13.27 -3.44
CA GLN A 98 31.44 13.90 -4.34
C GLN A 98 31.00 15.32 -4.74
N ARG A 99 29.70 15.52 -5.03
CA ARG A 99 29.16 16.84 -5.36
C ARG A 99 29.22 17.78 -4.16
N ILE A 100 28.88 17.31 -2.96
CA ILE A 100 28.98 18.11 -1.73
C ILE A 100 30.43 18.58 -1.53
N ALA A 101 31.40 17.66 -1.62
CA ALA A 101 32.81 18.01 -1.50
C ALA A 101 33.25 19.03 -2.56
N SER A 102 32.78 18.90 -3.80
CA SER A 102 33.07 19.87 -4.87
C SER A 102 32.49 21.26 -4.57
N LEU A 103 31.26 21.32 -4.05
CA LEU A 103 30.60 22.57 -3.69
C LEU A 103 31.28 23.24 -2.48
N GLU A 104 31.66 22.46 -1.48
CA GLU A 104 32.42 22.96 -0.33
C GLU A 104 33.79 23.50 -0.73
N ALA A 105 34.48 22.83 -1.67
CA ALA A 105 35.74 23.30 -2.21
C ALA A 105 35.58 24.63 -2.96
N LEU A 106 34.54 24.76 -3.80
CA LEU A 106 34.23 26.01 -4.50
C LEU A 106 33.84 27.13 -3.55
N LEU A 107 33.03 26.83 -2.53
CA LEU A 107 32.61 27.80 -1.51
C LEU A 107 33.82 28.27 -0.69
N ARG A 108 34.71 27.35 -0.32
CA ARG A 108 35.96 27.68 0.37
C ARG A 108 36.87 28.54 -0.49
N ALA A 109 37.06 28.17 -1.76
CA ALA A 109 37.84 28.95 -2.71
C ALA A 109 37.26 30.37 -2.87
N ALA A 110 35.93 30.50 -2.99
CA ALA A 110 35.25 31.79 -3.09
C ALA A 110 35.38 32.63 -1.80
N LYS A 111 35.39 31.99 -0.63
CA LYS A 111 35.61 32.65 0.67
C LYS A 111 37.06 33.12 0.84
N ASP A 112 38.01 32.36 0.31
CA ASP A 112 39.44 32.66 0.39
C ASP A 112 39.90 33.66 -0.68
N ILE A 113 39.03 34.09 -1.60
CA ILE A 113 39.27 35.32 -2.39
C ILE A 113 39.27 36.45 -1.36
N PRO A 114 40.44 36.99 -0.97
CA PRO A 114 40.49 38.05 0.01
C PRO A 114 39.67 39.18 -0.59
N ALA A 115 38.72 39.68 0.18
CA ALA A 115 37.88 40.82 -0.17
C ALA A 115 38.78 41.85 -0.85
N LEU A 116 38.75 41.86 -2.19
CA LEU A 116 39.32 42.93 -2.97
C LEU A 116 38.56 44.14 -2.46
N ASP A 117 39.35 45.01 -1.86
CA ASP A 117 39.03 46.23 -1.15
C ASP A 117 38.12 47.12 -2.01
N VAL A 118 36.83 46.75 -2.15
CA VAL A 118 35.77 47.64 -2.64
C VAL A 118 35.39 48.55 -1.47
N ALA A 119 36.39 49.26 -0.97
CA ALA A 119 36.24 50.50 -0.25
C ALA A 119 36.11 51.61 -1.30
N ALA A 120 34.93 51.74 -1.91
CA ALA A 120 34.57 52.94 -2.67
C ALA A 120 33.05 53.03 -2.86
N GLY A 121 32.40 53.52 -1.81
CA GLY A 121 31.22 54.40 -1.80
C GLY A 121 30.04 54.11 -2.71
N ASP A 122 28.86 53.93 -2.13
CA ASP A 122 27.84 54.97 -2.21
C ASP A 122 26.81 54.77 -1.09
N ASP A 123 26.88 55.65 -0.10
CA ASP A 123 25.88 55.81 0.95
C ASP A 123 24.63 56.47 0.36
N ARG A 124 23.85 55.72 -0.43
CA ARG A 124 22.49 56.15 -0.82
C ARG A 124 21.44 55.35 -0.08
N VAL A 125 21.20 55.85 1.13
CA VAL A 125 19.96 55.75 1.89
C VAL A 125 18.79 56.16 0.98
N CYS A 126 18.03 55.18 0.49
CA CYS A 126 16.68 55.38 -0.03
C CYS A 126 15.68 54.93 1.06
N LYS A 127 15.25 55.90 1.85
CA LYS A 127 14.16 55.80 2.82
C LYS A 127 12.89 56.35 2.15
N GLY A 128 11.87 55.51 2.00
CA GLY A 128 10.53 55.84 1.50
C GLY A 128 10.32 55.51 0.02
N ARG A 129 9.19 54.96 -0.43
CA ARG A 129 7.92 54.61 0.20
C ARG A 129 7.12 53.83 -0.85
N GLU A 130 6.17 53.03 -0.38
CA GLU A 130 4.95 52.58 -1.09
C GLU A 130 5.01 51.33 -1.98
N ALA A 131 4.29 50.32 -1.48
CA ALA A 131 3.39 49.44 -2.22
C ALA A 131 3.96 48.64 -3.40
N SER A 132 4.51 47.48 -3.10
CA SER A 132 4.31 46.30 -3.96
C SER A 132 4.42 45.05 -3.10
N GLU A 133 3.29 44.36 -3.02
CA GLU A 133 3.12 42.92 -2.83
C GLU A 133 4.32 42.17 -2.23
N ALA A 134 4.11 41.62 -1.03
CA ALA A 134 4.85 40.45 -0.60
C ALA A 134 4.91 39.46 -1.77
N PRO A 135 6.09 39.02 -2.25
CA PRO A 135 6.11 37.94 -3.19
C PRO A 135 5.59 36.71 -2.44
N ALA A 136 4.33 36.38 -2.71
CA ALA A 136 3.71 35.08 -2.56
C ALA A 136 4.44 34.03 -3.44
N ALA A 137 5.77 34.04 -3.42
CA ALA A 137 6.66 33.17 -4.19
C ALA A 137 7.11 31.94 -3.37
N TRP A 138 6.80 31.88 -2.08
CA TRP A 138 7.00 30.67 -1.26
C TRP A 138 5.74 29.79 -1.17
N GLN A 139 4.61 30.21 -1.76
CA GLN A 139 3.39 29.40 -1.91
C GLN A 139 3.24 28.73 -3.28
N LYS A 140 4.30 28.74 -4.10
CA LYS A 140 4.50 27.79 -5.21
C LYS A 140 5.74 26.91 -5.03
N ALA A 141 6.14 26.66 -3.78
CA ALA A 141 7.04 25.57 -3.43
C ALA A 141 6.23 24.41 -2.83
N GLY A 142 5.09 24.09 -3.43
CA GLY A 142 4.39 22.84 -3.21
C GLY A 142 5.14 21.73 -3.94
N THR A 143 5.85 20.91 -3.17
CA THR A 143 6.04 19.48 -3.47
C THR A 143 6.56 19.16 -4.88
N THR A 144 7.79 19.59 -5.20
CA THR A 144 8.54 18.91 -6.27
C THR A 144 9.24 17.71 -5.65
N ALA A 145 8.49 16.63 -5.48
CA ALA A 145 9.09 15.31 -5.35
C ALA A 145 9.94 15.05 -6.62
N PRO A 146 11.19 14.54 -6.50
CA PRO A 146 12.03 14.24 -7.64
C PRO A 146 11.41 13.07 -8.41
N GLY A 147 10.62 13.38 -9.44
CA GLY A 147 9.90 12.39 -10.25
C GLY A 147 8.74 12.92 -11.09
N ALA A 148 8.38 14.20 -11.00
CA ALA A 148 7.35 14.80 -11.85
C ALA A 148 7.85 14.96 -13.29
N ILE A 149 7.70 13.90 -14.08
CA ILE A 149 7.71 13.95 -15.54
C ILE A 149 6.58 14.91 -15.95
N PRO A 150 6.82 15.90 -16.84
CA PRO A 150 5.74 16.73 -17.36
C PRO A 150 4.68 15.82 -17.99
N SER A 151 3.44 15.91 -17.51
CA SER A 151 2.29 15.10 -17.92
C SER A 151 2.02 15.25 -19.41
N ARG A 152 2.74 14.48 -20.22
CA ARG A 152 2.34 14.06 -21.54
C ARG A 152 1.08 13.22 -21.31
N GLU A 153 -0.06 13.79 -21.60
CA GLU A 153 -1.39 13.22 -21.41
C GLU A 153 -1.37 11.70 -21.70
N ASP A 154 -1.42 10.89 -20.63
CA ASP A 154 -1.24 9.45 -20.77
C ASP A 154 -2.38 8.89 -21.64
N PRO A 155 -2.08 8.19 -22.75
CA PRO A 155 -3.11 7.67 -23.65
C PRO A 155 -4.08 6.73 -22.92
N LEU A 156 -3.59 6.07 -21.86
CA LEU A 156 -4.39 5.24 -20.95
C LEU A 156 -5.46 6.05 -20.21
N ARG A 157 -5.10 7.22 -19.66
CA ARG A 157 -6.02 8.08 -18.89
C ARG A 157 -7.15 8.61 -19.80
N ARG A 158 -6.81 8.98 -21.04
CA ARG A 158 -7.81 9.36 -22.06
C ARG A 158 -8.79 8.22 -22.33
N ARG A 159 -8.29 7.00 -22.51
CA ARG A 159 -9.12 5.81 -22.75
C ARG A 159 -10.05 5.47 -21.58
N ILE A 160 -9.58 5.62 -20.34
CA ILE A 160 -10.39 5.43 -19.13
C ILE A 160 -11.55 6.43 -19.08
N HIS A 161 -11.29 7.70 -19.38
CA HIS A 161 -12.34 8.72 -19.43
C HIS A 161 -13.35 8.51 -20.57
N GLU A 162 -12.91 8.06 -21.75
CA GLU A 162 -13.83 7.69 -22.84
C GLU A 162 -14.78 6.56 -22.43
N LEU A 163 -14.26 5.52 -21.78
CA LEU A 163 -15.06 4.39 -21.31
C LEU A 163 -16.03 4.82 -20.19
N SER A 164 -15.60 5.70 -19.30
CA SER A 164 -16.46 6.28 -18.26
C SER A 164 -17.57 7.16 -18.86
N ALA A 165 -17.25 7.98 -19.87
CA ALA A 165 -18.24 8.80 -20.58
C ALA A 165 -19.28 7.95 -21.34
N SER A 166 -18.93 6.71 -21.70
CA SER A 166 -19.88 5.73 -22.26
C SER A 166 -20.79 5.04 -21.23
N GLY A 167 -20.69 5.41 -19.94
CA GLY A 167 -21.54 4.89 -18.87
C GLY A 167 -21.07 3.58 -18.25
N LYS A 168 -19.83 3.14 -18.53
CA LYS A 168 -19.27 1.91 -17.94
C LYS A 168 -18.88 2.11 -16.48
N THR A 169 -19.06 1.06 -15.68
CA THR A 169 -18.67 1.05 -14.26
C THR A 169 -17.16 0.88 -14.08
N SER A 170 -16.60 1.32 -12.94
CA SER A 170 -15.17 1.21 -12.65
C SER A 170 -14.62 -0.22 -12.76
N VAL A 171 -15.43 -1.23 -12.40
CA VAL A 171 -15.08 -2.65 -12.49
C VAL A 171 -14.99 -3.12 -13.95
N GLU A 172 -15.93 -2.70 -14.79
CA GLU A 172 -15.92 -3.05 -16.23
C GLU A 172 -14.76 -2.35 -16.97
N ILE A 173 -14.44 -1.11 -16.60
CA ILE A 173 -13.30 -0.37 -17.13
C ILE A 173 -12.00 -1.07 -16.73
N ALA A 174 -11.88 -1.47 -15.47
CA ALA A 174 -10.72 -2.22 -14.96
C ALA A 174 -10.50 -3.54 -15.73
N GLN A 175 -11.58 -4.27 -16.00
CA GLN A 175 -11.51 -5.50 -16.81
C GLN A 175 -11.12 -5.22 -18.27
N ALA A 176 -11.65 -4.16 -18.88
CA ALA A 176 -11.34 -3.79 -20.27
C ALA A 176 -9.90 -3.27 -20.46
N VAL A 177 -9.32 -2.66 -19.43
CA VAL A 177 -7.97 -2.06 -19.47
C VAL A 177 -6.91 -2.98 -18.84
N GLY A 178 -7.32 -4.03 -18.11
CA GLY A 178 -6.42 -4.96 -17.43
C GLY A 178 -5.76 -4.37 -16.19
N ARG A 179 -6.51 -3.56 -15.42
CA ARG A 179 -6.04 -2.88 -14.20
C ARG A 179 -6.93 -3.20 -13.00
N ASN A 180 -6.51 -2.77 -11.81
CA ASN A 180 -7.28 -2.95 -10.58
C ASN A 180 -8.42 -1.91 -10.52
N PRO A 181 -9.66 -2.28 -10.12
CA PRO A 181 -10.75 -1.32 -9.94
C PRO A 181 -10.40 -0.12 -9.05
N GLY A 182 -9.63 -0.31 -7.98
CA GLY A 182 -9.24 0.81 -7.10
C GLY A 182 -8.32 1.83 -7.78
N GLU A 183 -7.48 1.39 -8.73
CA GLU A 183 -6.63 2.28 -9.53
C GLU A 183 -7.46 3.11 -10.50
N ILE A 184 -8.50 2.52 -11.09
CA ILE A 184 -9.43 3.23 -11.99
C ILE A 184 -10.23 4.30 -11.24
N GLU A 185 -10.73 3.98 -10.05
CA GLU A 185 -11.43 4.98 -9.21
C GLU A 185 -10.52 6.15 -8.85
N LEU A 186 -9.26 5.87 -8.51
CA LEU A 186 -8.27 6.91 -8.23
C LEU A 186 -8.01 7.81 -9.46
N ILE A 187 -7.85 7.20 -10.65
CA ILE A 187 -7.64 7.95 -11.90
C ILE A 187 -8.86 8.81 -12.25
N LEU A 188 -10.07 8.33 -12.00
CA LEU A 188 -11.32 9.07 -12.23
C LEU A 188 -11.54 10.19 -11.21
N ALA A 189 -11.07 10.02 -9.97
CA ALA A 189 -11.20 11.02 -8.90
C ALA A 189 -10.21 12.19 -9.01
N LEU A 190 -9.12 12.02 -9.77
CA LEU A 190 -8.13 13.07 -9.96
C LEU A 190 -8.63 14.12 -10.97
N PRO A 191 -8.70 15.42 -10.59
CA PRO A 191 -9.05 16.48 -11.52
C PRO A 191 -8.01 16.58 -12.66
N ARG A 192 -8.45 17.10 -13.80
CA ARG A 192 -7.60 17.31 -14.98
C ARG A 192 -6.58 18.40 -14.73
#